data_AF-A0A9P4UMF2-F1
#
_entry.id   AF-A0A9P4UMF2-F1
#
_cell.length_a   1.000
_cell.length_b   1.000
_cell.length_c   1.000
_cell.angle_alpha   90.00
_cell.angle_beta   90.00
_cell.angle_gamma   90.00
#
_symmetry.space_group_name_H-M   'P 1'
#
loop_
_entity.id
_entity.type
_entity.pdbx_description
1 polymer ?
#
loop_
_entity_poly.entity_id
_entity_poly.type
_entity_poly.pdbx_seq_one_letter_code
_entity_poly.pdbx_strand_id
1 'polypeptide(L)'
;AGDLFAIEVDADGYAETVAGDVAAQVSRTHQSEADFNAQKASYSARFDNGNLIEQLYEALPLLKKSTSSEYANTRSIQPGFDGSSCQQQSRRLDKREAQLVGYAMGELYYDRRYATIVDLCERLPQTYGLDAKTATNLKKWIHQSSERM
;
A
#
# COMPACT_ATOMS: atom_id res chain seq x y z
N ALA A 1 -22.39 63.94 8.36
CA ALA A 1 -22.95 63.11 7.27
C ALA A 1 -21.99 63.20 6.10
N GLY A 2 -21.62 62.05 5.51
CA GLY A 2 -20.66 61.89 4.41
C GLY A 2 -19.21 61.98 4.89
N ASP A 3 -18.27 61.13 4.52
CA ASP A 3 -18.22 60.07 3.51
C ASP A 3 -16.97 59.22 3.85
N LEU A 4 -17.13 57.95 4.21
CA LEU A 4 -16.03 57.06 4.63
C LEU A 4 -15.98 55.78 3.77
N PHE A 5 -16.59 55.80 2.58
CA PHE A 5 -16.62 54.64 1.68
C PHE A 5 -16.45 55.02 0.21
N ALA A 6 -15.76 56.11 -0.10
CA ALA A 6 -15.27 56.36 -1.45
C ALA A 6 -13.98 55.56 -1.69
N ILE A 7 -14.13 54.28 -2.04
CA ILE A 7 -13.04 53.51 -2.65
C ILE A 7 -13.03 53.90 -4.13
N GLU A 8 -12.21 54.88 -4.48
CA GLU A 8 -11.87 55.17 -5.87
C GLU A 8 -11.03 54.01 -6.41
N VAL A 9 -11.69 53.08 -7.10
CA VAL A 9 -11.03 52.10 -7.94
C VAL A 9 -10.62 52.83 -9.20
N ASP A 10 -9.34 53.17 -9.30
CA ASP A 10 -8.72 53.66 -10.52
C ASP A 10 -8.92 52.59 -11.62
N ALA A 11 -9.81 52.89 -12.56
CA ALA A 11 -10.20 52.01 -13.65
C ALA A 11 -9.39 52.29 -14.93
N ASP A 12 -8.26 52.98 -14.83
CA ASP A 12 -7.47 53.39 -16.00
C ASP A 12 -6.13 52.64 -16.05
N GLY A 13 -6.21 51.35 -16.38
CA GLY A 13 -5.03 50.51 -16.65
C GLY A 13 -5.26 49.37 -17.64
N TYR A 14 -6.40 49.34 -18.34
CA TYR A 14 -6.70 48.30 -19.33
C TYR A 14 -6.90 48.89 -20.72
N ALA A 15 -5.81 49.41 -21.29
CA ALA A 15 -5.72 49.68 -22.72
C ALA A 15 -4.40 49.12 -23.26
N GLU A 16 -4.53 47.96 -23.92
CA GLU A 16 -3.95 47.72 -25.24
C GLU A 16 -2.42 47.68 -25.35
N THR A 17 -1.87 46.46 -25.22
CA THR A 17 -0.61 46.13 -25.90
C THR A 17 -0.79 44.95 -26.85
N VAL A 18 -0.91 45.34 -28.13
CA VAL A 18 -0.24 44.74 -29.29
C VAL A 18 -0.82 43.42 -29.81
N ALA A 19 -1.73 43.58 -30.78
CA ALA A 19 -1.89 42.64 -31.88
C ALA A 19 -0.54 42.46 -32.60
N GLY A 20 0.08 41.29 -32.46
CA GLY A 20 1.31 40.99 -33.21
C GLY A 20 2.17 39.86 -32.66
N ASP A 21 1.62 38.68 -32.38
CA ASP A 21 2.39 37.44 -32.55
C ASP A 21 1.43 36.24 -32.68
N VAL A 22 1.21 35.78 -33.91
CA VAL A 22 0.59 34.47 -34.18
C VAL A 22 1.75 33.47 -34.31
N ALA A 23 2.21 32.94 -33.18
CA ALA A 23 2.96 31.69 -33.16
C ALA A 23 2.90 31.03 -31.78
N ALA A 24 2.00 30.06 -31.66
CA ALA A 24 2.04 29.00 -30.65
C ALA A 24 2.07 29.48 -29.19
N GLN A 25 0.98 30.11 -28.75
CA GLN A 25 0.56 29.94 -27.35
C GLN A 25 0.15 28.47 -27.17
N VAL A 26 1.16 27.60 -27.03
CA VAL A 26 0.96 26.23 -26.56
C VAL A 26 0.32 26.39 -25.19
N SER A 27 -1.00 26.24 -25.17
CA SER A 27 -1.82 26.24 -23.97
C SER A 27 -1.35 25.06 -23.12
N ARG A 28 -0.36 25.31 -22.27
CA ARG A 28 0.35 24.26 -21.52
C ARG A 28 -0.53 23.57 -20.48
N THR A 29 -1.67 24.16 -20.12
CA THR A 29 -2.57 23.61 -19.10
C THR A 29 -3.99 24.17 -19.24
N HIS A 30 -4.72 23.77 -20.28
CA HIS A 30 -6.18 23.89 -20.25
C HIS A 30 -6.76 22.53 -20.62
N GLN A 31 -6.86 21.63 -19.64
CA GLN A 31 -7.89 20.59 -19.74
C GLN A 31 -9.22 21.34 -19.88
N SER A 32 -10.02 21.01 -20.88
CA SER A 32 -11.33 21.63 -21.01
C SER A 32 -12.19 21.27 -19.79
N GLU A 33 -13.17 22.11 -19.45
CA GLU A 33 -14.10 21.79 -18.35
C GLU A 33 -14.81 20.43 -18.59
N ALA A 34 -15.03 20.09 -19.87
CA ALA A 34 -15.54 18.79 -20.28
C ALA A 34 -14.59 17.64 -19.92
N ASP A 35 -13.28 17.78 -20.16
CA ASP A 35 -12.28 16.76 -19.81
C ASP A 35 -12.14 16.59 -18.28
N PHE A 36 -12.21 17.70 -17.54
CA PHE A 36 -12.22 17.66 -16.08
C PHE A 36 -13.46 16.96 -15.54
N ASN A 37 -14.64 17.28 -16.07
CA ASN A 37 -15.89 16.63 -15.69
C ASN A 37 -15.91 15.14 -16.06
N ALA A 38 -15.33 14.77 -17.20
CA ALA A 38 -15.15 13.37 -17.59
C ALA A 38 -14.23 12.63 -16.62
N GLN A 39 -13.09 13.21 -16.25
CA GLN A 39 -12.17 12.63 -15.27
C GLN A 39 -12.82 12.50 -13.89
N LYS A 40 -13.52 13.54 -13.43
CA LYS A 40 -14.26 13.53 -12.16
C LYS A 40 -15.37 12.49 -12.15
N ALA A 41 -16.13 12.34 -13.24
CA ALA A 41 -17.16 11.32 -13.36
C ALA A 41 -16.57 9.90 -13.40
N SER A 42 -15.38 9.74 -13.99
CA SER A 42 -14.65 8.47 -14.00
C SER A 42 -13.88 8.18 -12.71
N TYR A 43 -13.71 9.18 -11.84
CA TYR A 43 -12.93 9.05 -10.61
C TYR A 43 -13.70 8.21 -9.60
N SER A 44 -13.14 7.06 -9.27
CA SER A 44 -13.51 6.28 -8.10
C SER A 44 -12.34 6.29 -7.13
N ALA A 45 -12.59 6.77 -5.91
CA ALA A 45 -11.61 6.65 -4.85
C ALA A 45 -11.38 5.16 -4.56
N ARG A 46 -10.12 4.72 -4.59
CA ARG A 46 -9.77 3.35 -4.19
C ARG A 46 -9.84 3.30 -2.67
N PHE A 47 -10.90 2.70 -2.15
CA PHE A 47 -10.98 2.36 -0.74
C PHE A 47 -10.32 1.00 -0.52
N ASP A 48 -9.37 0.96 0.40
CA ASP A 48 -8.86 -0.29 0.94
C ASP A 48 -9.72 -0.65 2.14
N ASN A 49 -10.32 -1.85 2.14
CA ASN A 49 -11.31 -2.27 3.13
C ASN A 49 -10.67 -2.83 4.42
N GLY A 50 -9.35 -2.68 4.60
CA GLY A 50 -8.65 -3.12 5.81
C GLY A 50 -8.42 -4.64 5.87
N ASN A 51 -8.33 -5.31 4.71
CA ASN A 51 -8.18 -6.77 4.62
C ASN A 51 -6.82 -7.20 4.05
N LEU A 52 -5.80 -6.33 4.12
CA LEU A 52 -4.49 -6.62 3.54
C LEU A 52 -3.84 -7.85 4.18
N ILE A 53 -4.10 -8.12 5.46
CA ILE A 53 -3.61 -9.32 6.13
C ILE A 53 -4.24 -10.61 5.58
N GLU A 54 -5.50 -10.57 5.16
CA GLU A 54 -6.16 -11.73 4.55
C GLU A 54 -5.63 -11.97 3.14
N GLN A 55 -5.50 -10.90 2.35
CA GLN A 55 -4.87 -10.94 1.03
C GLN A 55 -3.42 -11.47 1.11
N LEU A 56 -2.70 -11.11 2.19
CA LEU A 56 -1.35 -11.62 2.44
C LEU A 56 -1.35 -13.13 2.67
N TYR A 57 -2.31 -13.66 3.43
CA TYR A 57 -2.42 -15.10 3.65
C TYR A 57 -2.89 -15.87 2.41
N GLU A 58 -3.68 -15.25 1.54
CA GLU A 58 -4.01 -15.83 0.23
C GLU A 58 -2.78 -15.90 -0.69
N ALA A 59 -1.99 -14.84 -0.73
CA ALA A 59 -0.76 -14.79 -1.54
C ALA A 59 0.36 -15.68 -0.97
N LEU A 60 0.47 -15.74 0.36
CA LEU A 60 1.51 -16.47 1.09
C LEU A 60 0.87 -17.45 2.09
N PRO A 61 0.28 -18.56 1.61
CA PRO A 61 -0.45 -19.50 2.46
C PRO A 61 0.43 -20.18 3.52
N LEU A 62 1.74 -20.26 3.30
CA LEU A 62 2.68 -20.80 4.28
C LEU A 62 2.86 -19.88 5.50
N LEU A 63 2.49 -18.59 5.39
CA LEU A 63 2.42 -17.67 6.52
C LEU A 63 1.16 -17.84 7.36
N LYS A 64 0.16 -18.64 6.96
CA LYS A 64 -1.01 -18.81 7.81
C LYS A 64 -0.60 -19.63 9.04
N LYS A 65 -0.89 -19.15 10.26
CA LYS A 65 -0.70 -19.98 11.46
C LYS A 65 -1.54 -21.23 11.26
N SER A 66 -0.91 -22.40 11.25
CA SER A 66 -1.63 -23.66 11.35
C SER A 66 -2.30 -23.68 12.72
N THR A 67 -3.53 -23.20 12.79
CA THR A 67 -4.39 -23.42 13.94
C THR A 67 -4.66 -24.91 13.97
N SER A 68 -3.80 -25.64 14.68
CA SER A 68 -4.01 -27.03 15.02
C SER A 68 -5.22 -27.13 15.95
N SER A 69 -6.41 -27.14 15.37
CA SER A 69 -7.67 -27.67 15.92
C SER A 69 -8.75 -27.39 14.87
N GLU A 70 -9.57 -28.40 14.55
CA GLU A 70 -10.40 -28.54 13.32
C GLU A 70 -9.52 -29.04 12.16
N TYR A 71 -9.21 -30.34 12.02
CA TYR A 71 -10.12 -31.48 11.94
C TYR A 71 -9.47 -32.75 12.53
N ALA A 72 -9.89 -33.13 13.73
CA ALA A 72 -9.71 -34.49 14.23
C ALA A 72 -10.93 -35.35 13.80
N ASN A 73 -10.95 -35.78 12.54
CA ASN A 73 -11.68 -36.92 11.96
C ASN A 73 -11.69 -36.70 10.45
N THR A 74 -11.03 -37.50 9.61
CA THR A 74 -11.34 -38.92 9.40
C THR A 74 -10.10 -39.69 8.91
N ARG A 75 -10.00 -40.93 9.39
CA ARG A 75 -9.03 -41.99 9.06
C ARG A 75 -8.60 -42.05 7.59
N SER A 76 -7.30 -42.27 7.35
CA SER A 76 -6.83 -43.57 6.85
C SER A 76 -5.31 -43.70 7.00
N ILE A 77 -4.92 -44.81 7.62
CA ILE A 77 -3.56 -45.33 7.76
C ILE A 77 -2.92 -45.51 6.38
N GLN A 78 -1.69 -45.00 6.19
CA GLN A 78 -0.63 -45.73 5.50
C GLN A 78 0.72 -45.47 6.19
N PRO A 79 1.45 -46.50 6.64
CA PRO A 79 2.85 -46.42 7.01
C PRO A 79 3.69 -46.80 5.79
N GLY A 80 4.66 -45.96 5.41
CA GLY A 80 5.56 -46.33 4.32
C GLY A 80 6.47 -45.22 3.85
N PHE A 81 7.74 -45.36 4.23
CA PHE A 81 8.92 -44.98 3.46
C PHE A 81 9.34 -43.50 3.42
N ASP A 82 10.43 -43.31 4.16
CA ASP A 82 11.65 -42.60 3.78
C ASP A 82 11.80 -41.13 4.11
N GLY A 83 12.82 -40.90 4.94
CA GLY A 83 13.46 -39.63 5.21
C GLY A 83 13.98 -38.99 3.93
N SER A 84 13.08 -38.36 3.19
CA SER A 84 13.41 -37.35 2.22
C SER A 84 13.51 -36.03 2.96
N SER A 85 14.73 -35.54 3.07
CA SER A 85 15.07 -34.22 3.56
C SER A 85 14.05 -33.19 3.08
N CYS A 86 13.23 -32.68 3.99
CA CYS A 86 12.37 -31.54 3.79
C CYS A 86 13.23 -30.27 3.73
N GLN A 87 14.10 -30.20 2.72
CA GLN A 87 14.51 -28.93 2.16
C GLN A 87 13.31 -28.40 1.39
N GLN A 88 12.34 -27.85 2.12
CA GLN A 88 11.43 -26.86 1.56
C GLN A 88 12.33 -25.79 0.95
N GLN A 89 12.47 -25.83 -0.37
CA GLN A 89 13.17 -24.81 -1.11
C GLN A 89 12.39 -23.52 -0.83
N SER A 90 12.95 -22.72 0.07
CA SER A 90 12.35 -21.48 0.54
C SER A 90 12.11 -20.59 -0.67
N ARG A 91 10.86 -20.56 -1.16
CA ARG A 91 10.49 -19.79 -2.35
C ARG A 91 10.83 -18.34 -2.05
N ARG A 92 11.57 -17.70 -2.95
CA ARG A 92 11.87 -16.28 -2.80
C ARG A 92 10.60 -15.48 -2.99
N LEU A 93 10.40 -14.46 -2.16
CA LEU A 93 9.30 -13.53 -2.34
C LEU A 93 9.47 -12.76 -3.65
N ASP A 94 8.40 -12.70 -4.44
CA ASP A 94 8.34 -11.79 -5.57
C ASP A 94 8.19 -10.34 -5.08
N LYS A 95 8.51 -9.37 -5.95
CA LYS A 95 8.38 -7.94 -5.65
C LYS A 95 6.97 -7.58 -5.19
N ARG A 96 5.93 -8.15 -5.81
CA ARG A 96 4.54 -7.89 -5.43
C ARG A 96 4.23 -8.43 -4.04
N GLU A 97 4.70 -9.63 -3.72
CA GLU A 97 4.51 -10.27 -2.41
C GLU A 97 5.24 -9.47 -1.31
N ALA A 98 6.48 -9.02 -1.58
CA ALA A 98 7.23 -8.17 -0.65
C ALA A 98 6.57 -6.81 -0.40
N GLN A 99 5.95 -6.20 -1.42
CA GLN A 99 5.16 -4.98 -1.26
C GLN A 99 3.90 -5.24 -0.41
N LEU A 100 3.19 -6.33 -0.66
CA LEU A 100 2.00 -6.71 0.10
C LEU A 100 2.32 -6.94 1.58
N VAL A 101 3.46 -7.58 1.88
CA VAL A 101 3.97 -7.71 3.26
C VAL A 101 4.13 -6.33 3.91
N GLY A 102 4.75 -5.38 3.21
CA GLY A 102 4.94 -4.01 3.71
C GLY A 102 3.62 -3.27 3.95
N TYR A 103 2.65 -3.41 3.05
CA TYR A 103 1.33 -2.79 3.22
C TYR A 103 0.57 -3.40 4.40
N ALA A 104 0.54 -4.73 4.51
CA ALA A 104 -0.09 -5.42 5.63
C ALA A 104 0.56 -5.03 6.98
N MET A 105 1.88 -4.88 7.03
CA MET A 105 2.56 -4.37 8.23
C MET A 105 2.16 -2.95 8.58
N GLY A 106 2.05 -2.07 7.59
CA GLY A 106 1.60 -0.69 7.78
C GLY A 106 0.18 -0.59 8.33
N GLU A 107 -0.73 -1.40 7.80
CA GLU A 107 -2.11 -1.52 8.29
C GLU A 107 -2.14 -2.03 9.74
N LEU A 108 -1.45 -3.14 10.04
CA LEU A 108 -1.35 -3.66 11.40
C LEU A 108 -0.72 -2.66 12.38
N TYR A 109 0.21 -1.83 11.92
CA TYR A 109 0.86 -0.83 12.75
C TYR A 109 -0.11 0.31 13.09
N TYR A 110 -0.91 0.75 12.11
CA TYR A 110 -1.98 1.72 12.30
C TYR A 110 -3.03 1.20 13.29
N ASP A 111 -3.43 -0.07 13.16
CA ASP A 111 -4.36 -0.76 14.05
C ASP A 111 -3.76 -1.14 15.42
N ARG A 112 -2.50 -0.77 15.67
CA ARG A 112 -1.74 -1.04 16.90
C ARG A 112 -1.61 -2.54 17.23
N ARG A 113 -1.68 -3.40 16.22
CA ARG A 113 -1.52 -4.85 16.35
C ARG A 113 -0.05 -5.27 16.32
N TYR A 114 0.76 -4.66 17.18
CA TYR A 114 2.22 -4.82 17.20
C TYR A 114 2.67 -6.26 17.41
N ALA A 115 1.96 -7.03 18.25
CA ALA A 115 2.26 -8.45 18.47
C ALA A 115 2.10 -9.29 17.19
N THR A 116 1.13 -8.94 16.33
CA THR A 116 0.93 -9.63 15.05
C THR A 116 2.07 -9.29 14.06
N ILE A 117 2.57 -8.06 14.08
CA ILE A 117 3.71 -7.64 13.24
C ILE A 117 4.98 -8.41 13.60
N VAL A 118 5.31 -8.49 14.90
CA VAL A 118 6.51 -9.20 15.36
C VAL A 118 6.45 -10.67 14.94
N ASP A 119 5.33 -11.34 15.22
CA ASP A 119 5.10 -12.73 14.86
C ASP A 119 5.18 -12.97 13.34
N LEU A 120 4.69 -12.05 12.51
CA LEU A 120 4.78 -12.15 11.06
C LEU A 120 6.22 -11.97 10.58
N CYS A 121 6.95 -11.01 11.14
CA CYS A 121 8.36 -10.77 10.82
C CYS A 121 9.27 -11.94 11.19
N GLU A 122 8.94 -12.68 12.26
CA GLU A 122 9.69 -13.87 12.69
C GLU A 122 9.42 -15.08 11.79
N ARG A 123 8.19 -15.25 11.30
CA ARG A 123 7.79 -16.38 10.44
C ARG A 123 8.20 -16.22 8.98
N LEU A 124 8.23 -14.99 8.47
CA LEU A 124 8.63 -14.68 7.09
C LEU A 124 9.97 -15.31 6.67
N PRO A 125 11.09 -15.14 7.42
CA PRO A 125 12.38 -15.72 7.03
C PRO A 125 12.47 -17.23 7.23
N GLN A 126 11.60 -17.82 8.07
CA GLN A 126 11.56 -19.26 8.30
C GLN A 126 10.89 -19.99 7.13
N THR A 127 9.92 -19.34 6.50
CA THR A 127 9.10 -19.92 5.42
C THR A 127 9.55 -19.49 4.02
N TYR A 128 10.07 -18.27 3.86
CA TYR A 128 10.41 -17.70 2.55
C TYR A 128 11.84 -17.17 2.48
N GLY A 129 12.42 -17.27 1.28
CA GLY A 129 13.78 -16.82 1.01
C GLY A 129 13.77 -15.31 0.83
N LEU A 130 14.35 -14.58 1.77
CA LEU A 130 14.35 -13.12 1.74
C LEU A 130 15.63 -12.56 1.14
N ASP A 131 15.49 -11.44 0.43
CA ASP A 131 16.65 -10.62 0.09
C ASP A 131 17.17 -9.87 1.34
N ALA A 132 18.44 -9.46 1.29
CA ALA A 132 19.10 -8.81 2.42
C ALA A 132 18.43 -7.48 2.84
N LYS A 133 17.84 -6.74 1.88
CA LYS A 133 17.17 -5.46 2.15
C LYS A 133 15.85 -5.71 2.88
N THR A 134 15.04 -6.66 2.41
CA THR A 134 13.79 -7.05 3.06
C THR A 134 14.07 -7.59 4.45
N ALA A 135 15.05 -8.47 4.63
CA ALA A 135 15.43 -8.99 5.94
C ALA A 135 15.85 -7.87 6.93
N THR A 136 16.58 -6.86 6.46
CA THR A 136 16.95 -5.69 7.28
C THR A 136 15.74 -4.85 7.65
N ASN A 137 14.80 -4.65 6.72
CA ASN A 137 13.57 -3.92 6.97
C ASN A 137 12.67 -4.65 8.00
N LEU A 138 12.58 -5.98 7.95
CA LEU A 138 11.84 -6.75 8.95
C LEU A 138 12.39 -6.55 10.36
N LYS A 139 13.71 -6.53 10.52
CA LYS A 139 14.33 -6.25 11.83
C LYS A 139 13.95 -4.87 12.37
N LYS A 140 13.84 -3.86 11.51
CA LYS A 140 13.36 -2.52 11.90
C LYS A 140 11.91 -2.58 12.35
N TRP A 141 11.05 -3.29 11.62
CA TRP A 141 9.65 -3.47 12.00
C TRP A 141 9.49 -4.20 13.34
N ILE A 142 10.28 -5.25 13.59
CA ILE A 142 10.30 -5.93 14.89
C ILE A 142 10.69 -4.94 15.98
N HIS A 143 11.82 -4.26 15.83
CA HIS A 143 12.30 -3.31 16.84
C HIS A 143 11.27 -2.22 17.14
N GLN A 144 10.75 -1.55 16.12
CA GLN A 144 9.75 -0.49 16.28
C GLN A 144 8.44 -1.00 16.89
N SER A 145 8.00 -2.20 16.54
CA SER A 145 6.78 -2.79 17.07
C SER A 145 6.97 -3.24 18.51
N SER A 146 8.14 -3.79 18.86
CA SER A 146 8.49 -4.17 20.23
C SER A 146 8.63 -2.98 21.16
N GLU A 147 9.11 -1.83 20.69
CA GLU A 147 9.16 -0.59 21.50
C GLU A 147 7.78 0.01 21.79
N ARG A 148 6.76 -0.35 20.99
CA ARG A 148 5.40 0.20 21.05
C ARG A 148 4.39 -0.74 21.73
N MET A 149 4.80 -1.96 22.03
CA MET A 149 4.00 -3.00 22.71
C MET A 149 3.97 -2.74 24.21
#